data_AF-A0AAV5UXD8-F1
#
_entry.id   AF-A0AAV5UXD8-F1
#
_cell.length_a   1.000
_cell.length_b   1.000
_cell.length_c   1.000
_cell.angle_alpha   90.00
_cell.angle_beta   90.00
_cell.angle_gamma   90.00
#
_symmetry.space_group_name_H-M   'P 1'
#
loop_
_entity.id
_entity.type
_entity.pdbx_description
1 polymer ?
#
loop_
_entity_poly.entity_id
_entity_poly.type
_entity_poly.pdbx_seq_one_letter_code
_entity_poly.pdbx_strand_id
1 'polypeptide(L)'
;SVTATNASKVSSLFISRLSRTLLSCHYYSQMPRTGLLVLSVAVLVQITQQQGVPSKAVIDYCDAREKNSCGTGECIVRRTGNRCRCPKGWMGVRCSRPCQDMFRNCPIWKDQDRCSWTRPITPFFGDNCALSCGQCEHINLQLVNPLPPMLENIAWMVGRWESKTLSGERFPEPMRGGYREILDVAPAEMPAFDRPPVNITVTAISLDGSEIYKELGFMTSKPFNEDTGFVEFDKPANGDDKVGIEMVSTTGLMTIEEGVVKGKSMKLETVYKKSIRGAWHEYKESKRLLRLIGPDLLEERVIFTDAQGQTKKWLKRYTRVHDYLQDFIPVPAPGSQPRPIGFGKL
;
A
#
# COMPACT_ATOMS: atom_id res chain seq x y z
N SER A 1 -29.61 19.18 -28.98
CA SER A 1 -30.73 18.93 -28.04
C SER A 1 -30.82 17.42 -27.84
N VAL A 2 -30.71 16.81 -26.67
CA VAL A 2 -30.73 17.24 -25.27
C VAL A 2 -29.59 16.53 -24.54
N THR A 3 -29.00 17.28 -23.62
CA THR A 3 -27.83 17.02 -22.79
C THR A 3 -28.06 16.01 -21.66
N ALA A 4 -26.94 15.37 -21.29
CA ALA A 4 -26.72 14.59 -20.09
C ALA A 4 -27.11 15.33 -18.80
N THR A 5 -27.70 14.59 -17.86
CA THR A 5 -27.90 15.02 -16.47
C THR A 5 -27.66 13.86 -15.51
N ASN A 6 -27.14 14.25 -14.34
CA ASN A 6 -27.12 13.55 -13.05
C ASN A 6 -25.85 12.75 -12.68
N ALA A 7 -24.83 13.49 -12.25
CA ALA A 7 -23.96 13.09 -11.13
C ALA A 7 -23.26 14.31 -10.50
N SER A 8 -24.01 15.19 -9.82
CA SER A 8 -23.43 16.20 -8.92
C SER A 8 -24.48 16.76 -7.94
N LYS A 9 -24.93 15.94 -6.98
CA LYS A 9 -25.77 16.41 -5.87
C LYS A 9 -25.54 15.58 -4.62
N VAL A 10 -24.41 15.77 -3.94
CA VAL A 10 -24.32 15.71 -2.46
C VAL A 10 -23.12 16.56 -2.02
N SER A 11 -23.26 17.87 -2.04
CA SER A 11 -22.31 18.82 -1.40
C SER A 11 -23.00 20.17 -1.24
N SER A 12 -23.98 20.26 -0.33
CA SER A 12 -24.43 21.52 0.27
C SER A 12 -25.52 21.25 1.30
N LEU A 13 -25.14 21.11 2.57
CA LEU A 13 -26.05 21.25 3.69
C LEU A 13 -25.24 21.80 4.87
N PHE A 14 -25.82 22.81 5.53
CA PHE A 14 -25.34 23.54 6.71
C PHE A 14 -24.58 24.85 6.52
N ILE A 15 -25.24 25.85 5.92
CA ILE A 15 -25.25 27.23 6.47
C ILE A 15 -26.67 27.79 6.25
N SER A 16 -27.43 28.01 7.34
CA SER A 16 -28.23 29.24 7.59
C SER A 16 -29.32 29.00 8.64
N ARG A 17 -29.18 29.62 9.81
CA ARG A 17 -30.32 30.17 10.56
C ARG A 17 -30.04 31.63 10.89
N LEU A 18 -30.69 32.49 10.09
CA LEU A 18 -31.29 33.79 10.41
C LEU A 18 -31.73 33.96 11.88
N SER A 19 -31.88 35.14 12.50
CA SER A 19 -31.64 36.55 12.19
C SER A 19 -32.25 37.38 13.35
N ARG A 20 -31.86 38.68 13.45
CA ARG A 20 -32.59 39.83 14.06
C ARG A 20 -32.63 39.93 15.60
N THR A 21 -32.12 41.04 16.13
CA THR A 21 -32.94 42.22 16.51
C THR A 21 -32.04 43.47 16.58
N LEU A 22 -32.47 44.55 15.93
CA LEU A 22 -31.94 45.92 16.00
C LEU A 22 -32.82 46.73 16.96
N LEU A 23 -32.23 47.63 17.77
CA LEU A 23 -32.89 48.88 18.19
C LEU A 23 -31.88 49.90 18.75
N SER A 24 -31.96 51.11 18.21
CA SER A 24 -31.24 52.35 18.57
C SER A 24 -31.74 52.98 19.87
N CYS A 25 -30.88 53.73 20.59
CA CYS A 25 -30.92 55.20 20.71
C CYS A 25 -30.16 55.75 21.94
N HIS A 26 -29.11 56.54 21.66
CA HIS A 26 -28.80 57.90 22.13
C HIS A 26 -28.76 58.32 23.64
N TYR A 27 -27.70 59.09 23.92
CA TYR A 27 -27.47 60.11 24.97
C TYR A 27 -27.00 59.68 26.37
N TYR A 28 -25.70 59.84 26.68
CA TYR A 28 -25.19 61.00 27.44
C TYR A 28 -23.65 60.99 27.47
N SER A 29 -23.11 62.11 27.94
CA SER A 29 -21.79 62.67 27.70
C SER A 29 -20.67 62.21 28.66
N GLN A 30 -19.46 62.65 28.30
CA GLN A 30 -18.27 62.85 29.14
C GLN A 30 -17.26 61.68 29.32
N MET A 31 -16.05 61.99 28.82
CA MET A 31 -14.69 61.46 29.04
C MET A 31 -14.40 60.71 30.37
N PRO A 32 -13.38 59.82 30.46
CA PRO A 32 -12.03 60.10 29.96
C PRO A 32 -11.30 59.00 29.17
N ARG A 33 -10.30 59.50 28.43
CA ARG A 33 -9.26 58.78 27.70
C ARG A 33 -8.49 57.82 28.62
N THR A 34 -8.81 56.53 28.58
CA THR A 34 -7.89 55.41 28.90
C THR A 34 -8.62 54.11 28.56
N GLY A 35 -8.35 53.54 27.39
CA GLY A 35 -9.02 52.29 27.00
C GLY A 35 -8.95 51.90 25.53
N LEU A 36 -8.23 52.66 24.70
CA LEU A 36 -8.08 52.39 23.27
C LEU A 36 -6.65 51.91 22.96
N LEU A 37 -6.18 50.87 23.66
CA LEU A 37 -4.89 50.22 23.34
C LEU A 37 -4.80 48.74 23.76
N VAL A 38 -5.89 48.14 24.26
CA VAL A 38 -5.88 46.72 24.70
C VAL A 38 -6.66 45.81 23.74
N LEU A 39 -7.54 46.36 22.90
CA LEU A 39 -8.36 45.57 21.96
C LEU A 39 -7.72 45.33 20.58
N SER A 40 -6.61 45.99 20.27
CA SER A 40 -5.83 45.76 19.04
C SER A 40 -4.69 44.74 19.21
N VAL A 41 -4.38 44.30 20.45
CA VAL A 41 -3.37 43.25 20.70
C VAL A 41 -4.02 41.86 20.84
N ALA A 42 -5.29 41.79 21.29
CA ALA A 42 -5.98 40.51 21.49
C ALA A 42 -6.35 39.78 20.18
N VAL A 43 -6.41 40.49 19.04
CA VAL A 43 -6.74 39.90 17.72
C VAL A 43 -5.48 39.51 16.91
N LEU A 44 -4.30 40.02 17.26
CA LEU A 44 -3.04 39.66 16.60
C LEU A 44 -2.34 38.43 17.21
N VAL A 45 -2.79 37.94 18.37
CA VAL A 45 -2.17 36.79 19.06
C VAL A 45 -2.78 35.44 18.66
N GLN A 46 -3.91 35.41 17.96
CA GLN A 46 -4.60 34.16 17.57
C GLN A 46 -4.28 33.68 16.14
N ILE A 47 -3.37 34.35 15.41
CA ILE A 47 -2.81 33.84 14.14
C ILE A 47 -1.32 33.53 14.33
N THR A 48 -0.95 32.92 15.45
CA THR A 48 0.18 32.00 15.40
C THR A 48 -0.38 30.70 14.84
N GLN A 49 -0.36 30.60 13.50
CA GLN A 49 -0.46 29.31 12.85
C GLN A 49 0.47 28.36 13.62
N GLN A 50 -0.08 27.29 14.16
CA GLN A 50 0.71 26.13 14.57
C GLN A 50 1.41 25.64 13.30
N GLN A 51 2.59 26.21 13.00
CA GLN A 51 3.47 25.69 11.98
C GLN A 51 3.98 24.38 12.56
N GLY A 52 3.32 23.28 12.21
CA GLY A 52 3.71 21.93 12.63
C GLY A 52 5.20 21.72 12.36
N VAL A 53 5.86 20.94 13.21
CA VAL A 53 7.31 20.71 13.08
C VAL A 53 7.55 19.89 11.80
N PRO A 54 8.25 20.43 10.79
CA PRO A 54 8.51 19.70 9.57
C PRO A 54 9.42 18.53 9.90
N SER A 55 8.98 17.31 9.58
CA SER A 55 9.78 16.11 9.76
C SER A 55 10.00 15.44 8.41
N LYS A 56 11.26 15.09 8.12
CA LYS A 56 11.60 14.12 7.08
C LYS A 56 12.09 12.86 7.78
N ALA A 57 11.37 11.76 7.61
CA ALA A 57 11.75 10.49 8.22
C ALA A 57 13.09 10.02 7.63
N VAL A 58 14.07 9.80 8.49
CA VAL A 58 15.31 9.10 8.13
C VAL A 58 15.00 7.61 8.19
N ILE A 59 15.13 6.91 7.07
CA ILE A 59 14.75 5.49 6.96
C ILE A 59 16.01 4.65 6.87
N ASP A 60 16.19 3.76 7.84
CA ASP A 60 17.25 2.77 7.84
C ASP A 60 16.74 1.46 7.21
N TYR A 61 17.28 1.09 6.05
CA TYR A 61 16.96 -0.20 5.40
C TYR A 61 17.85 -1.35 5.86
N CYS A 62 18.81 -1.06 6.76
CA CYS A 62 19.68 -2.05 7.39
C CYS A 62 20.19 -1.54 8.75
N ASP A 63 20.55 -2.46 9.64
CA ASP A 63 21.22 -2.16 10.90
C ASP A 63 22.68 -2.62 10.83
N ALA A 64 23.62 -1.68 11.03
CA ALA A 64 25.05 -1.97 11.04
C ALA A 64 25.48 -2.86 12.22
N ARG A 65 24.66 -2.99 13.27
CA ARG A 65 24.90 -3.89 14.41
C ARG A 65 24.53 -5.34 14.08
N GLU A 66 23.64 -5.54 13.11
CA GLU A 66 23.18 -6.86 12.69
C GLU A 66 23.95 -7.31 11.44
N LYS A 67 24.85 -8.29 11.61
CA LYS A 67 25.72 -8.79 10.52
C LYS A 67 24.97 -9.18 9.25
N ASN A 68 23.75 -9.69 9.36
CA ASN A 68 22.96 -10.19 8.23
C ASN A 68 21.82 -9.25 7.80
N SER A 69 21.81 -7.99 8.25
CA SER A 69 20.78 -7.00 7.89
C SER A 69 20.78 -6.65 6.40
N CYS A 70 21.89 -6.92 5.70
CA CYS A 70 22.03 -6.74 4.25
C CYS A 70 22.15 -8.04 3.45
N GLY A 71 21.86 -9.20 4.05
CA GLY A 71 22.04 -10.48 3.38
C GLY A 71 23.50 -10.72 3.02
N THR A 72 23.81 -10.76 1.72
CA THR A 72 25.18 -10.90 1.18
C THR A 72 25.95 -9.58 1.09
N GLY A 73 25.28 -8.44 1.30
CA GLY A 73 25.88 -7.12 1.27
C GLY A 73 26.32 -6.58 2.63
N GLU A 74 26.80 -5.34 2.62
CA GLU A 74 27.27 -4.62 3.81
C GLU A 74 26.35 -3.43 4.13
N CYS A 75 26.01 -3.21 5.39
CA CYS A 75 25.24 -2.03 5.77
C CYS A 75 26.14 -0.78 5.82
N ILE A 76 25.84 0.23 4.99
CA ILE A 76 26.49 1.54 5.00
C ILE A 76 25.67 2.49 5.87
N VAL A 77 26.30 3.02 6.92
CA VAL A 77 25.71 4.06 7.77
C VAL A 77 25.73 5.41 7.05
N ARG A 78 24.57 6.08 6.97
CA ARG A 78 24.45 7.43 6.39
C ARG A 78 23.54 8.30 7.24
N ARG A 79 23.77 9.62 7.23
CA ARG A 79 22.91 10.61 7.90
C ARG A 79 21.48 10.63 7.36
N THR A 80 21.31 10.23 6.10
CA THR A 80 20.00 10.13 5.40
C THR A 80 19.39 8.75 5.52
N GLY A 81 19.94 7.88 6.38
CA GLY A 81 19.46 6.54 6.63
C GLY A 81 20.37 5.47 6.02
N ASN A 82 20.52 4.37 6.73
CA ASN A 82 21.38 3.26 6.40
C ASN A 82 20.91 2.56 5.11
N ARG A 83 21.86 2.11 4.29
CA ARG A 83 21.60 1.43 3.00
C ARG A 83 22.54 0.25 2.82
N CYS A 84 22.07 -0.80 2.15
CA CYS A 84 22.93 -1.91 1.80
C CYS A 84 23.84 -1.57 0.60
N ARG A 85 25.14 -1.82 0.76
CA ARG A 85 26.07 -2.01 -0.36
C ARG A 85 25.94 -3.45 -0.82
N CYS A 86 25.35 -3.64 -1.98
CA CYS A 86 25.16 -4.98 -2.52
C CYS A 86 26.33 -5.44 -3.38
N PRO A 87 26.56 -6.76 -3.47
CA PRO A 87 27.49 -7.32 -4.44
C PRO A 87 27.12 -6.90 -5.86
N LYS A 88 28.09 -6.98 -6.77
CA LYS A 88 27.88 -6.70 -8.20
C LYS A 88 26.68 -7.48 -8.71
N GLY A 89 25.75 -6.78 -9.38
CA GLY A 89 24.53 -7.39 -9.90
C GLY A 89 23.30 -7.36 -9.02
N TRP A 90 23.43 -6.93 -7.76
CA TRP A 90 22.35 -7.04 -6.78
C TRP A 90 21.97 -5.68 -6.20
N MET A 91 20.73 -5.57 -5.74
CA MET A 91 20.17 -4.38 -5.10
C MET A 91 18.94 -4.71 -4.23
N GLY A 92 18.28 -3.66 -3.71
CA GLY A 92 17.10 -3.77 -2.84
C GLY A 92 17.45 -3.99 -1.37
N VAL A 93 16.44 -4.06 -0.50
CA VAL A 93 16.66 -4.44 0.90
C VAL A 93 17.29 -5.83 0.94
N ARG A 94 18.30 -6.01 1.80
CA ARG A 94 19.04 -7.28 1.94
C ARG A 94 19.68 -7.82 0.66
N CYS A 95 19.85 -6.98 -0.37
CA CYS A 95 20.42 -7.38 -1.64
C CYS A 95 19.69 -8.57 -2.27
N SER A 96 18.36 -8.62 -2.09
CA SER A 96 17.56 -9.80 -2.42
C SER A 96 17.07 -9.86 -3.87
N ARG A 97 17.37 -8.85 -4.69
CA ARG A 97 16.95 -8.82 -6.10
C ARG A 97 18.07 -8.38 -7.04
N PRO A 98 18.05 -8.84 -8.30
CA PRO A 98 19.01 -8.38 -9.30
C PRO A 98 18.86 -6.88 -9.57
N CYS A 99 19.96 -6.29 -10.03
CA CYS A 99 20.03 -4.91 -10.49
C CYS A 99 19.23 -4.76 -11.78
N GLN A 100 18.07 -4.12 -11.66
CA GLN A 100 17.19 -3.81 -12.78
C GLN A 100 16.38 -2.56 -12.50
N ASP A 101 15.94 -1.92 -13.57
CA ASP A 101 14.94 -0.86 -13.50
C ASP A 101 13.57 -1.45 -13.19
N MET A 102 12.85 -0.78 -12.29
CA MET A 102 11.50 -1.18 -11.91
C MET A 102 10.51 -0.75 -12.99
N PHE A 103 10.63 0.49 -13.46
CA PHE A 103 9.70 1.05 -14.46
C PHE A 103 10.32 1.04 -15.85
N ARG A 104 9.49 0.74 -16.86
CA ARG A 104 9.87 0.83 -18.27
C ARG A 104 10.26 2.26 -18.71
N ASN A 105 9.82 3.28 -17.95
CA ASN A 105 10.11 4.69 -18.23
C ASN A 105 11.47 5.17 -17.68
N CYS A 106 12.22 4.33 -16.97
CA CYS A 106 13.50 4.71 -16.40
C CYS A 106 14.51 5.29 -17.42
N PRO A 107 14.64 4.77 -18.66
CA PRO A 107 15.49 5.39 -19.67
C PRO A 107 15.06 6.82 -20.03
N ILE A 108 13.75 7.06 -20.17
CA ILE A 108 13.22 8.39 -20.47
C ILE A 108 13.49 9.35 -19.31
N TRP A 109 13.33 8.89 -18.07
CA TRP A 109 13.60 9.72 -16.89
C TRP A 109 15.08 10.02 -16.70
N LYS A 110 15.96 9.10 -17.11
CA LYS A 110 17.39 9.35 -17.19
C LYS A 110 17.71 10.44 -18.22
N ASP A 111 17.14 10.37 -19.42
CA ASP A 111 17.35 11.37 -20.47
C ASP A 111 16.84 12.76 -20.06
N GLN A 112 15.83 12.82 -19.19
CA GLN A 112 15.34 14.05 -18.54
C GLN A 112 16.14 14.48 -17.30
N ASP A 113 17.31 13.89 -17.08
CA ASP A 113 18.22 14.10 -15.95
C ASP A 113 17.58 13.93 -14.56
N ARG A 114 16.45 13.19 -14.47
CA ARG A 114 15.73 13.03 -13.19
C ARG A 114 16.56 12.29 -12.15
N CYS A 115 17.49 11.45 -12.56
CA CYS A 115 18.44 10.77 -11.65
C CYS A 115 19.30 11.76 -10.84
N SER A 116 19.61 12.94 -11.39
CA SER A 116 20.55 13.89 -10.79
C SER A 116 19.80 15.01 -10.06
N TRP A 117 18.93 15.75 -10.75
CA TRP A 117 18.34 16.97 -10.19
C TRP A 117 17.27 16.69 -9.14
N THR A 118 16.57 15.55 -9.21
CA THR A 118 15.53 15.21 -8.22
C THR A 118 16.10 14.57 -6.95
N ARG A 119 17.36 14.14 -6.97
CA ARG A 119 18.01 13.43 -5.86
C ARG A 119 17.92 14.14 -4.51
N PRO A 120 18.02 15.48 -4.42
CA PRO A 120 17.83 16.20 -3.14
C PRO A 120 16.37 16.19 -2.65
N ILE A 121 15.41 16.04 -3.57
CA ILE A 121 13.97 16.11 -3.32
C ILE A 121 13.45 14.72 -2.95
N THR A 122 13.74 13.71 -3.76
CA THR A 122 13.19 12.36 -3.62
C THR A 122 14.23 11.28 -3.98
N PRO A 123 14.28 10.15 -3.25
CA PRO A 123 15.10 9.00 -3.62
C PRO A 123 14.47 8.15 -4.74
N PHE A 124 13.24 8.45 -5.17
CA PHE A 124 12.44 7.62 -6.07
C PHE A 124 13.20 7.08 -7.29
N PHE A 125 13.90 7.94 -8.04
CA PHE A 125 14.61 7.52 -9.25
C PHE A 125 15.86 6.69 -8.93
N GLY A 126 16.56 6.97 -7.84
CA GLY A 126 17.69 6.16 -7.40
C GLY A 126 17.27 4.74 -7.02
N ASP A 127 16.14 4.60 -6.32
CA ASP A 127 15.66 3.32 -5.81
C ASP A 127 14.92 2.49 -6.88
N ASN A 128 14.19 3.15 -7.79
CA ASN A 128 13.37 2.49 -8.80
C ASN A 128 14.00 2.42 -10.20
N CYS A 129 14.99 3.26 -10.50
CA CYS A 129 15.69 3.27 -11.78
C CYS A 129 17.18 3.05 -11.59
N ALA A 130 17.53 2.14 -10.69
CA ALA A 130 18.89 1.93 -10.25
C ALA A 130 19.86 1.55 -11.39
N LEU A 131 19.40 0.81 -12.39
CA LEU A 131 20.24 0.46 -13.53
C LEU A 131 20.44 1.68 -14.44
N SER A 132 19.35 2.36 -14.83
CA SER A 132 19.40 3.57 -15.66
C SER A 132 20.20 4.69 -15.00
N CYS A 133 20.01 4.92 -13.70
CA CYS A 133 20.68 5.93 -12.88
C CYS A 133 22.08 5.50 -12.38
N GLY A 134 22.61 4.36 -12.84
CA GLY A 134 23.97 3.91 -12.52
C GLY A 134 24.23 3.64 -11.03
N GLN A 135 23.20 3.26 -10.26
CA GLN A 135 23.32 2.87 -8.86
C GLN A 135 23.84 1.44 -8.69
N CYS A 136 23.69 0.60 -9.71
CA CYS A 136 24.20 -0.77 -9.71
C CYS A 136 24.58 -1.24 -11.12
N GLU A 137 25.28 -2.37 -11.20
CA GLU A 137 25.67 -3.02 -12.45
C GLU A 137 24.77 -4.21 -12.76
N HIS A 138 24.48 -4.43 -14.03
CA HIS A 138 23.65 -5.52 -14.51
C HIS A 138 24.41 -6.87 -14.59
N ILE A 139 23.73 -7.98 -14.32
CA ILE A 139 24.29 -9.35 -14.36
C ILE A 139 23.56 -10.32 -15.31
N ASN A 140 22.86 -9.80 -16.32
CA ASN A 140 22.11 -10.60 -17.29
C ASN A 140 21.00 -11.47 -16.69
N LEU A 141 20.59 -11.15 -15.46
CA LEU A 141 19.45 -11.74 -14.76
C LEU A 141 18.49 -10.62 -14.40
N GLN A 142 17.20 -10.86 -14.59
CA GLN A 142 16.14 -9.97 -14.15
C GLN A 142 14.91 -10.77 -13.70
N LEU A 143 14.12 -10.17 -12.81
CA LEU A 143 12.77 -10.60 -12.52
C LEU A 143 11.83 -10.10 -13.62
N VAL A 144 10.87 -10.95 -14.03
CA VAL A 144 9.84 -10.59 -15.01
C VAL A 144 9.05 -9.37 -14.51
N ASN A 145 8.51 -9.47 -13.30
CA ASN A 145 7.82 -8.37 -12.62
C ASN A 145 8.51 -8.16 -11.26
N PRO A 146 9.43 -7.20 -11.12
CA PRO A 146 10.09 -6.94 -9.86
C PRO A 146 9.13 -6.32 -8.84
N LEU A 147 9.29 -6.67 -7.57
CA LEU A 147 8.55 -6.03 -6.49
C LEU A 147 9.18 -4.66 -6.14
N PRO A 148 8.43 -3.56 -6.21
CA PRO A 148 8.94 -2.21 -5.91
C PRO A 148 9.40 -2.06 -4.47
N PRO A 149 10.41 -1.22 -4.18
CA PRO A 149 10.96 -1.06 -2.83
C PRO A 149 9.90 -0.71 -1.78
N MET A 150 8.91 0.12 -2.17
CA MET A 150 7.82 0.52 -1.26
C MET A 150 6.89 -0.64 -0.82
N LEU A 151 6.90 -1.76 -1.55
CA LEU A 151 6.12 -2.96 -1.23
C LEU A 151 6.96 -4.06 -0.58
N GLU A 152 8.25 -3.83 -0.31
CA GLU A 152 9.12 -4.86 0.28
C GLU A 152 8.66 -5.30 1.67
N ASN A 153 7.90 -4.48 2.40
CA ASN A 153 7.32 -4.83 3.70
C ASN A 153 6.23 -5.94 3.59
N ILE A 154 5.66 -6.17 2.41
CA ILE A 154 4.74 -7.28 2.11
C ILE A 154 5.35 -8.34 1.20
N ALA A 155 6.65 -8.27 0.89
CA ALA A 155 7.35 -9.24 0.02
C ALA A 155 7.18 -10.69 0.46
N TRP A 156 7.06 -10.92 1.77
CA TRP A 156 6.89 -12.25 2.35
C TRP A 156 5.60 -12.96 1.95
N MET A 157 4.58 -12.23 1.48
CA MET A 157 3.34 -12.79 0.93
C MET A 157 3.45 -13.16 -0.55
N VAL A 158 4.40 -12.59 -1.29
CA VAL A 158 4.54 -12.82 -2.72
C VAL A 158 4.90 -14.29 -2.97
N GLY A 159 4.14 -14.93 -3.86
CA GLY A 159 4.25 -16.34 -4.19
C GLY A 159 2.90 -16.98 -4.44
N ARG A 160 2.93 -18.24 -4.90
CA ARG A 160 1.75 -19.10 -4.98
C ARG A 160 1.72 -20.03 -3.77
N TRP A 161 0.58 -20.05 -3.10
CA TRP A 161 0.35 -20.74 -1.85
C TRP A 161 -0.81 -21.72 -1.99
N GLU A 162 -0.61 -22.97 -1.60
CA GLU A 162 -1.65 -24.00 -1.67
C GLU A 162 -2.03 -24.53 -0.29
N SER A 163 -3.33 -24.71 -0.07
CA SER A 163 -3.91 -25.32 1.12
C SER A 163 -4.92 -26.38 0.73
N LYS A 164 -5.03 -27.44 1.53
CA LYS A 164 -6.08 -28.46 1.41
C LYS A 164 -6.67 -28.72 2.79
N THR A 165 -7.99 -28.66 2.91
CA THR A 165 -8.71 -28.86 4.18
C THR A 165 -9.92 -29.78 3.98
N LEU A 166 -10.31 -30.48 5.04
CA LEU A 166 -11.54 -31.28 5.08
C LEU A 166 -12.75 -30.49 5.61
N SER A 167 -12.50 -29.32 6.21
CA SER A 167 -13.55 -28.41 6.67
C SER A 167 -14.08 -27.55 5.53
N GLY A 168 -15.38 -27.24 5.55
CA GLY A 168 -16.00 -26.26 4.66
C GLY A 168 -15.87 -24.80 5.13
N GLU A 169 -15.26 -24.56 6.29
CA GLU A 169 -15.03 -23.19 6.79
C GLU A 169 -14.03 -22.46 5.90
N ARG A 170 -14.48 -21.38 5.27
CA ARG A 170 -13.73 -20.60 4.28
C ARG A 170 -14.15 -19.13 4.36
N PHE A 171 -13.16 -18.24 4.16
CA PHE A 171 -13.40 -16.82 4.00
C PHE A 171 -13.43 -16.43 2.51
N PRO A 172 -14.30 -15.50 2.09
CA PRO A 172 -15.41 -14.92 2.86
C PRO A 172 -16.67 -15.80 2.86
N GLU A 173 -16.79 -16.71 1.89
CA GLU A 173 -17.93 -17.62 1.74
C GLU A 173 -17.51 -19.07 2.04
N PRO A 174 -18.28 -19.80 2.86
CA PRO A 174 -18.03 -21.21 3.17
C PRO A 174 -18.28 -22.10 1.95
N MET A 175 -17.66 -23.29 1.95
CA MET A 175 -17.92 -24.34 0.96
C MET A 175 -18.72 -25.49 1.58
N ARG A 176 -19.43 -26.28 0.76
CA ARG A 176 -20.25 -27.40 1.28
C ARG A 176 -19.45 -28.50 1.98
N GLY A 177 -18.17 -28.63 1.68
CA GLY A 177 -17.29 -29.63 2.26
C GLY A 177 -15.83 -29.20 2.18
N GLY A 178 -14.93 -30.17 2.34
CA GLY A 178 -13.50 -29.92 2.18
C GLY A 178 -13.16 -29.35 0.80
N TYR A 179 -12.07 -28.60 0.73
CA TYR A 179 -11.62 -27.92 -0.48
C TYR A 179 -10.10 -27.82 -0.57
N ARG A 180 -9.62 -27.60 -1.79
CA ARG A 180 -8.28 -27.11 -2.09
C ARG A 180 -8.38 -25.64 -2.43
N GLU A 181 -7.44 -24.84 -1.94
CA GLU A 181 -7.37 -23.41 -2.23
C GLU A 181 -5.96 -23.03 -2.67
N ILE A 182 -5.91 -22.20 -3.71
CA ILE A 182 -4.71 -21.57 -4.22
C ILE A 182 -4.84 -20.07 -3.95
N LEU A 183 -3.94 -19.53 -3.14
CA LEU A 183 -3.75 -18.10 -2.95
C LEU A 183 -2.53 -17.69 -3.79
N ASP A 184 -2.74 -16.87 -4.80
CA ASP A 184 -1.70 -16.41 -5.71
C ASP A 184 -1.48 -14.91 -5.52
N VAL A 185 -0.29 -14.52 -5.06
CA VAL A 185 0.09 -13.13 -4.79
C VAL A 185 1.27 -12.79 -5.67
N ALA A 186 1.05 -11.98 -6.70
CA ALA A 186 2.03 -11.72 -7.75
C ALA A 186 2.26 -10.21 -7.95
N PRO A 187 3.51 -9.74 -8.15
CA PRO A 187 3.77 -8.34 -8.47
C PRO A 187 3.00 -7.92 -9.72
N ALA A 188 2.27 -6.81 -9.63
CA ALA A 188 1.58 -6.26 -10.78
C ALA A 188 2.57 -5.62 -11.76
N GLU A 189 2.19 -5.55 -13.03
CA GLU A 189 2.89 -4.68 -13.96
C GLU A 189 2.65 -3.22 -13.54
N MET A 190 3.74 -2.46 -13.40
CA MET A 190 3.64 -1.14 -12.82
C MET A 190 3.15 -0.10 -13.82
N PRO A 191 2.09 0.65 -13.50
CA PRO A 191 1.75 1.85 -14.26
C PRO A 191 2.84 2.91 -14.05
N ALA A 192 2.92 3.88 -14.97
CA ALA A 192 3.94 4.92 -14.95
C ALA A 192 3.90 5.84 -13.71
N PHE A 193 2.78 5.88 -12.98
CA PHE A 193 2.54 6.74 -11.82
C PHE A 193 1.55 6.10 -10.84
N ASP A 194 1.69 6.46 -9.56
CA ASP A 194 0.98 5.96 -8.35
C ASP A 194 1.61 4.73 -7.67
N ARG A 195 1.18 4.44 -6.44
CA ARG A 195 1.61 3.29 -5.63
C ARG A 195 1.18 2.01 -6.35
N PRO A 196 2.13 1.19 -6.83
CA PRO A 196 1.79 -0.05 -7.51
C PRO A 196 1.13 -1.03 -6.52
N PRO A 197 0.04 -1.72 -6.92
CA PRO A 197 -0.50 -2.80 -6.13
C PRO A 197 0.28 -4.10 -6.36
N VAL A 198 0.01 -5.09 -5.51
CA VAL A 198 0.29 -6.50 -5.79
C VAL A 198 -1.03 -7.16 -6.18
N ASN A 199 -1.03 -7.96 -7.25
CA ASN A 199 -2.21 -8.72 -7.64
C ASN A 199 -2.43 -9.86 -6.65
N ILE A 200 -3.67 -10.04 -6.23
CA ILE A 200 -4.07 -11.17 -5.40
C ILE A 200 -5.22 -11.91 -6.08
N THR A 201 -5.06 -13.23 -6.17
CA THR A 201 -6.11 -14.10 -6.65
C THR A 201 -6.28 -15.27 -5.70
N VAL A 202 -7.53 -15.68 -5.48
CA VAL A 202 -7.85 -16.85 -4.66
C VAL A 202 -8.74 -17.75 -5.49
N THR A 203 -8.33 -19.01 -5.66
CA THR A 203 -9.16 -20.03 -6.30
C THR A 203 -9.39 -21.16 -5.33
N ALA A 204 -10.64 -21.40 -4.96
CA ALA A 204 -11.05 -22.52 -4.12
C ALA A 204 -11.88 -23.51 -4.92
N ILE A 205 -11.52 -24.80 -4.81
CA ILE A 205 -12.15 -25.91 -5.50
C ILE A 205 -12.52 -26.96 -4.46
N SER A 206 -13.80 -27.28 -4.36
CA SER A 206 -14.30 -28.38 -3.54
C SER A 206 -13.59 -29.69 -3.88
N LEU A 207 -13.42 -30.58 -2.91
CA LEU A 207 -12.72 -31.86 -3.13
C LEU A 207 -13.44 -32.80 -4.11
N ASP A 208 -14.75 -32.63 -4.28
CA ASP A 208 -15.55 -33.35 -5.28
C ASP A 208 -15.62 -32.62 -6.64
N GLY A 209 -15.05 -31.41 -6.73
CA GLY A 209 -15.04 -30.59 -7.95
C GLY A 209 -16.36 -29.92 -8.31
N SER A 210 -17.39 -30.02 -7.45
CA SER A 210 -18.74 -29.49 -7.74
C SER A 210 -18.84 -27.96 -7.62
N GLU A 211 -18.07 -27.37 -6.71
CA GLU A 211 -18.02 -25.94 -6.42
C GLU A 211 -16.62 -25.37 -6.71
N ILE A 212 -16.59 -24.25 -7.44
CA ILE A 212 -15.38 -23.46 -7.75
C ILE A 212 -15.66 -21.99 -7.44
N TYR A 213 -14.93 -21.42 -6.49
CA TYR A 213 -14.96 -19.99 -6.19
C TYR A 213 -13.66 -19.33 -6.64
N LYS A 214 -13.79 -18.17 -7.29
CA LYS A 214 -12.65 -17.36 -7.70
C LYS A 214 -12.81 -15.95 -7.17
N GLU A 215 -11.72 -15.42 -6.66
CA GLU A 215 -11.62 -14.05 -6.14
C GLU A 215 -10.42 -13.38 -6.78
N LEU A 216 -10.62 -12.13 -7.19
CA LEU A 216 -9.61 -11.32 -7.85
C LEU A 216 -9.55 -9.97 -7.17
N GLY A 217 -8.36 -9.40 -7.08
CA GLY A 217 -8.19 -8.14 -6.40
C GLY A 217 -6.77 -7.64 -6.32
N PHE A 218 -6.58 -6.67 -5.42
CA PHE A 218 -5.31 -5.98 -5.23
C PHE A 218 -4.98 -5.86 -3.74
N MET A 219 -3.70 -5.97 -3.45
CA MET A 219 -3.12 -5.67 -2.14
C MET A 219 -2.25 -4.42 -2.27
N THR A 220 -2.47 -3.44 -1.39
CA THR A 220 -1.68 -2.22 -1.32
C THR A 220 -1.03 -2.10 0.06
N SER A 221 0.13 -1.45 0.10
CA SER A 221 0.87 -1.22 1.34
C SER A 221 1.28 0.25 1.45
N LYS A 222 1.22 0.77 2.67
CA LYS A 222 1.73 2.09 3.05
C LYS A 222 2.63 1.93 4.26
N PRO A 223 3.95 1.82 4.06
CA PRO A 223 4.91 1.85 5.16
C PRO A 223 4.72 3.12 6.01
N PHE A 224 4.85 2.99 7.33
CA PHE A 224 4.77 4.15 8.22
C PHE A 224 5.92 5.11 7.94
N ASN A 225 7.13 4.57 7.81
CA ASN A 225 8.31 5.31 7.40
C ASN A 225 8.52 5.10 5.91
N GLU A 226 8.16 6.11 5.11
CA GLU A 226 8.33 6.13 3.66
C GLU A 226 8.97 7.46 3.24
N ASP A 227 10.04 7.40 2.44
CA ASP A 227 10.71 8.61 1.94
C ASP A 227 10.04 9.01 0.62
N THR A 228 8.86 9.61 0.75
CA THR A 228 8.09 10.12 -0.40
C THR A 228 8.72 11.37 -1.02
N GLY A 229 9.75 11.94 -0.38
CA GLY A 229 10.32 13.25 -0.72
C GLY A 229 9.48 14.44 -0.25
N PHE A 230 8.29 14.21 0.31
CA PHE A 230 7.44 15.26 0.89
C PHE A 230 7.67 15.37 2.40
N VAL A 231 7.56 16.60 2.91
CA VAL A 231 7.62 16.86 4.35
C VAL A 231 6.28 16.50 4.97
N GLU A 232 6.30 15.69 6.02
CA GLU A 232 5.12 15.41 6.83
C GLU A 232 5.11 16.32 8.05
N PHE A 233 3.97 16.97 8.27
CA PHE A 233 3.70 17.80 9.43
C PHE A 233 3.01 16.97 10.50
N ASP A 234 3.45 17.13 11.75
CA ASP A 234 2.84 16.48 12.92
C ASP A 234 2.76 14.95 12.86
N LYS A 235 3.67 14.33 12.09
CA LYS A 235 3.79 12.86 12.04
C LYS A 235 4.24 12.35 13.41
N PRO A 236 3.56 11.35 13.99
CA PRO A 236 4.01 10.75 15.25
C PRO A 236 5.38 10.09 15.08
N ALA A 237 6.14 9.97 16.18
CA ALA A 237 7.47 9.37 16.14
C ALA A 237 7.46 7.88 15.76
N ASN A 238 6.35 7.19 16.04
CA ASN A 238 6.16 5.77 15.78
C ASN A 238 4.75 5.53 15.21
N GLY A 239 4.63 4.51 14.37
CA GLY A 239 3.36 4.05 13.85
C GLY A 239 3.53 2.76 13.08
N ASP A 240 2.39 2.19 12.70
CA ASP A 240 2.32 0.89 12.04
C ASP A 240 2.22 1.04 10.53
N ASP A 241 2.92 0.18 9.79
CA ASP A 241 2.71 0.01 8.36
C ASP A 241 1.27 -0.41 8.11
N LYS A 242 0.62 0.20 7.12
CA LYS A 242 -0.76 -0.08 6.74
C LYS A 242 -0.82 -0.98 5.51
N VAL A 243 -1.85 -1.81 5.45
CA VAL A 243 -2.14 -2.67 4.30
C VAL A 243 -3.64 -2.64 4.00
N GLY A 244 -3.98 -2.67 2.73
CA GLY A 244 -5.33 -2.84 2.23
C GLY A 244 -5.41 -4.04 1.29
N ILE A 245 -6.50 -4.81 1.37
CA ILE A 245 -6.84 -5.85 0.39
C ILE A 245 -8.26 -5.59 -0.12
N GLU A 246 -8.38 -5.45 -1.42
CA GLU A 246 -9.65 -5.27 -2.11
C GLU A 246 -9.91 -6.51 -2.97
N MET A 247 -11.03 -7.20 -2.78
CA MET A 247 -11.37 -8.43 -3.50
C MET A 247 -12.78 -8.38 -4.06
N VAL A 248 -12.96 -9.04 -5.21
CA VAL A 248 -14.27 -9.32 -5.80
C VAL A 248 -14.37 -10.82 -6.08
N SER A 249 -15.46 -11.44 -5.65
CA SER A 249 -15.67 -12.89 -5.74
C SER A 249 -16.74 -13.27 -6.76
N THR A 250 -16.58 -14.43 -7.40
CA THR A 250 -17.60 -15.06 -8.23
C THR A 250 -18.86 -15.46 -7.46
N THR A 251 -18.82 -15.49 -6.12
CA THR A 251 -20.01 -15.64 -5.29
C THR A 251 -20.89 -14.39 -5.29
N GLY A 252 -20.41 -13.28 -5.87
CA GLY A 252 -21.09 -12.01 -5.91
C GLY A 252 -20.81 -11.10 -4.72
N LEU A 253 -19.78 -11.42 -3.93
CA LEU A 253 -19.34 -10.64 -2.78
C LEU A 253 -18.10 -9.81 -3.12
N MET A 254 -18.14 -8.53 -2.77
CA MET A 254 -17.02 -7.60 -2.79
C MET A 254 -16.60 -7.31 -1.35
N THR A 255 -15.30 -7.26 -1.07
CA THR A 255 -14.75 -6.96 0.26
C THR A 255 -13.58 -6.00 0.16
N ILE A 256 -13.49 -5.07 1.12
CA ILE A 256 -12.29 -4.28 1.40
C ILE A 256 -11.89 -4.58 2.84
N GLU A 257 -10.65 -5.00 3.00
CA GLU A 257 -10.04 -5.25 4.30
C GLU A 257 -8.89 -4.28 4.50
N GLU A 258 -8.85 -3.63 5.66
CA GLU A 258 -7.75 -2.75 6.03
C GLU A 258 -7.07 -3.25 7.30
N GLY A 259 -5.79 -2.91 7.44
CA GLY A 259 -4.99 -3.54 8.46
C GLY A 259 -3.64 -2.93 8.73
N VAL A 260 -2.87 -3.66 9.53
CA VAL A 260 -1.49 -3.33 9.87
C VAL A 260 -0.55 -4.49 9.55
N VAL A 261 0.65 -4.15 9.08
CA VAL A 261 1.75 -5.10 8.86
C VAL A 261 2.79 -4.90 9.95
N LYS A 262 3.25 -5.99 10.57
CA LYS A 262 4.34 -6.00 11.55
C LYS A 262 5.25 -7.17 11.26
N GLY A 263 6.42 -6.88 10.67
CA GLY A 263 7.33 -7.91 10.19
C GLY A 263 6.64 -8.82 9.19
N LYS A 264 6.65 -10.14 9.46
CA LYS A 264 6.04 -11.15 8.58
C LYS A 264 4.63 -11.54 8.98
N SER A 265 3.87 -10.58 9.49
CA SER A 265 2.49 -10.78 9.89
C SER A 265 1.65 -9.57 9.52
N MET A 266 0.42 -9.80 9.09
CA MET A 266 -0.57 -8.76 8.88
C MET A 266 -1.89 -9.12 9.54
N LYS A 267 -2.52 -8.10 10.14
CA LYS A 267 -3.86 -8.17 10.74
C LYS A 267 -4.78 -7.31 9.92
N LEU A 268 -5.87 -7.89 9.45
CA LEU A 268 -6.85 -7.28 8.56
C LEU A 268 -8.23 -7.34 9.21
N GLU A 269 -9.02 -6.29 9.01
CA GLU A 269 -10.42 -6.24 9.38
C GLU A 269 -11.24 -5.78 8.18
N THR A 270 -12.39 -6.39 7.96
CA THR A 270 -13.29 -5.95 6.87
C THR A 270 -13.89 -4.59 7.20
N VAL A 271 -13.51 -3.57 6.42
CA VAL A 271 -14.05 -2.22 6.54
C VAL A 271 -15.24 -1.98 5.61
N TYR A 272 -15.26 -2.70 4.48
CA TYR A 272 -16.37 -2.64 3.52
C TYR A 272 -16.68 -4.02 2.97
N LYS A 273 -17.96 -4.26 2.72
CA LYS A 273 -18.44 -5.45 2.01
C LYS A 273 -19.73 -5.11 1.28
N LYS A 274 -19.96 -5.79 0.17
CA LYS A 274 -21.20 -5.69 -0.57
C LYS A 274 -21.52 -6.97 -1.30
N SER A 275 -22.73 -7.50 -1.12
CA SER A 275 -23.23 -8.65 -1.88
C SER A 275 -24.24 -8.22 -2.93
N ILE A 276 -24.08 -8.71 -4.15
CA ILE A 276 -25.09 -8.56 -5.22
C ILE A 276 -26.34 -9.41 -4.94
N ARG A 277 -26.25 -10.40 -4.06
CA ARG A 277 -27.38 -11.27 -3.63
C ARG A 277 -28.21 -10.65 -2.51
N GLY A 278 -27.88 -9.42 -2.10
CA GLY A 278 -28.56 -8.65 -1.07
C GLY A 278 -27.90 -8.78 0.32
N ALA A 279 -28.31 -7.91 1.24
CA ALA A 279 -27.69 -7.74 2.55
C ALA A 279 -27.70 -9.00 3.44
N TRP A 280 -28.64 -9.93 3.23
CA TRP A 280 -28.72 -11.19 3.97
C TRP A 280 -27.55 -12.15 3.69
N HIS A 281 -26.83 -11.93 2.59
CA HIS A 281 -25.64 -12.69 2.20
C HIS A 281 -24.34 -11.97 2.62
N GLU A 282 -24.44 -10.95 3.48
CA GLU A 282 -23.28 -10.26 4.03
C GLU A 282 -23.06 -10.69 5.47
N TYR A 283 -21.84 -11.08 5.82
CA TYR A 283 -21.45 -11.37 7.19
C TYR A 283 -21.33 -10.08 8.00
N LYS A 284 -21.47 -10.13 9.33
CA LYS A 284 -21.45 -8.92 10.17
C LYS A 284 -20.06 -8.31 10.32
N GLU A 285 -19.05 -9.12 10.56
CA GLU A 285 -17.65 -8.68 10.72
C GLU A 285 -16.69 -9.83 10.45
N SER A 286 -15.46 -9.50 10.05
CA SER A 286 -14.39 -10.48 9.98
C SER A 286 -13.04 -9.86 10.35
N LYS A 287 -12.18 -10.69 10.91
CA LYS A 287 -10.78 -10.37 11.20
C LYS A 287 -9.91 -11.51 10.69
N ARG A 288 -8.89 -11.18 9.90
CA ARG A 288 -7.91 -12.13 9.38
C ARG A 288 -6.52 -11.81 9.93
N LEU A 289 -5.81 -12.84 10.35
CA LEU A 289 -4.41 -12.77 10.73
C LEU A 289 -3.62 -13.69 9.82
N LEU A 290 -2.81 -13.11 8.96
CA LEU A 290 -1.85 -13.81 8.10
C LEU A 290 -0.47 -13.71 8.75
N ARG A 291 0.26 -14.82 8.80
CA ARG A 291 1.60 -14.87 9.38
C ARG A 291 2.47 -15.91 8.68
N LEU A 292 3.63 -15.48 8.21
CA LEU A 292 4.65 -16.42 7.75
C LEU A 292 5.33 -17.06 8.97
N ILE A 293 5.15 -18.38 9.13
CA ILE A 293 5.68 -19.14 10.28
C ILE A 293 6.90 -20.00 9.91
N GLY A 294 7.14 -20.22 8.62
CA GLY A 294 8.34 -20.85 8.06
C GLY A 294 8.62 -20.28 6.67
N PRO A 295 9.76 -20.62 6.02
CA PRO A 295 10.08 -20.08 4.69
C PRO A 295 8.94 -20.25 3.67
N ASP A 296 8.30 -21.43 3.72
CA ASP A 296 7.26 -21.86 2.80
C ASP A 296 5.96 -22.22 3.50
N LEU A 297 5.75 -21.70 4.72
CA LEU A 297 4.55 -22.01 5.51
C LEU A 297 3.86 -20.73 5.98
N LEU A 298 2.71 -20.46 5.37
CA LEU A 298 1.83 -19.33 5.69
C LEU A 298 0.67 -19.82 6.55
N GLU A 299 0.43 -19.18 7.69
CA GLU A 299 -0.71 -19.44 8.56
C GLU A 299 -1.74 -18.31 8.41
N GLU A 300 -2.99 -18.68 8.16
CA GLU A 300 -4.14 -17.79 8.20
C GLU A 300 -5.03 -18.18 9.39
N ARG A 301 -5.39 -17.21 10.22
CA ARG A 301 -6.44 -17.34 11.24
C ARG A 301 -7.57 -16.40 10.91
N VAL A 302 -8.79 -16.91 10.92
CA VAL A 302 -9.98 -16.12 10.64
C VAL A 302 -10.89 -16.14 11.85
N ILE A 303 -11.39 -14.97 12.22
CA ILE A 303 -12.50 -14.77 13.15
C ILE A 303 -13.61 -14.15 12.32
N PHE A 304 -14.75 -14.80 12.25
CA PHE A 304 -15.84 -14.43 11.35
C PHE A 304 -17.15 -14.46 12.11
N THR A 305 -17.91 -13.38 12.05
CA THR A 305 -19.25 -13.30 12.64
C THR A 305 -20.25 -13.21 11.51
N ASP A 306 -21.13 -14.21 11.41
CA ASP A 306 -22.13 -14.30 10.35
C ASP A 306 -23.24 -13.25 10.49
N ALA A 307 -24.21 -13.27 9.56
CA ALA A 307 -25.35 -12.35 9.56
C ALA A 307 -26.25 -12.52 10.80
N GLN A 308 -26.25 -13.70 11.42
CA GLN A 308 -27.01 -14.04 12.62
C GLN A 308 -26.26 -13.68 13.92
N GLY A 309 -25.01 -13.24 13.82
CA GLY A 309 -24.18 -12.88 14.96
C GLY A 309 -23.43 -14.06 15.58
N GLN A 310 -23.40 -15.23 14.95
CA GLN A 310 -22.58 -16.34 15.42
C GLN A 310 -21.14 -16.15 14.99
N THR A 311 -20.22 -16.20 15.95
CA THR A 311 -18.79 -16.09 15.68
C THR A 311 -18.16 -17.47 15.54
N LYS A 312 -17.51 -17.69 14.41
CA LYS A 312 -16.67 -18.85 14.13
C LYS A 312 -15.20 -18.46 14.08
N LYS A 313 -14.34 -19.42 14.39
CA LYS A 313 -12.88 -19.26 14.33
C LYS A 313 -12.26 -20.49 13.71
N TRP A 314 -11.39 -20.29 12.73
CA TRP A 314 -10.64 -21.38 12.14
C TRP A 314 -9.22 -20.95 11.78
N LEU A 315 -8.38 -21.96 11.56
CA LEU A 315 -6.99 -21.82 11.19
C LEU A 315 -6.75 -22.64 9.93
N LYS A 316 -6.05 -22.04 8.97
CA LYS A 316 -5.66 -22.66 7.71
C LYS A 316 -4.18 -22.44 7.48
N ARG A 317 -3.51 -23.41 6.87
CA ARG A 317 -2.09 -23.33 6.55
C ARG A 317 -1.89 -23.56 5.07
N TYR A 318 -1.06 -22.74 4.46
CA TYR A 318 -0.66 -22.86 3.08
C TYR A 318 0.80 -23.21 2.99
N THR A 319 1.13 -24.03 1.99
CA THR A 319 2.50 -24.30 1.59
C THR A 319 2.84 -23.48 0.36
N ARG A 320 4.00 -22.81 0.34
CA ARG A 320 4.49 -22.12 -0.86
C ARG A 320 4.82 -23.17 -1.91
N VAL A 321 4.21 -23.08 -3.08
CA VAL A 321 4.52 -23.93 -4.22
C VAL A 321 5.33 -23.20 -5.28
N HIS A 322 5.37 -21.86 -5.22
CA HIS A 322 6.08 -21.03 -6.16
C HIS A 322 6.50 -19.69 -5.54
N ASP A 323 7.72 -19.22 -5.83
CA ASP A 323 8.25 -17.94 -5.36
C ASP A 323 8.59 -17.01 -6.54
N TYR A 324 7.70 -16.07 -6.84
CA TYR A 324 7.90 -15.11 -7.93
C TYR A 324 9.11 -14.19 -7.75
N LEU A 325 9.64 -14.05 -6.52
CA LEU A 325 10.83 -13.25 -6.27
C LEU A 325 12.13 -14.01 -6.56
N GLN A 326 12.02 -15.29 -6.98
CA GLN A 326 13.13 -16.14 -7.41
C GLN A 326 13.00 -16.54 -8.90
N ASP A 327 12.00 -16.02 -9.61
CA ASP A 327 11.78 -16.27 -11.05
C ASP A 327 12.68 -15.40 -11.93
N PHE A 328 13.97 -15.74 -11.95
CA PHE A 328 14.93 -15.02 -12.77
C PHE A 328 14.85 -15.48 -14.23
N ILE A 329 14.78 -14.52 -15.14
CA ILE A 329 14.92 -14.72 -16.58
C ILE A 329 16.22 -14.08 -17.10
N PRO A 330 16.82 -14.64 -18.15
CA PRO A 330 17.89 -13.97 -18.86
C PRO A 330 17.41 -12.64 -19.42
N VAL A 331 18.29 -11.64 -19.41
CA VAL A 331 17.92 -10.33 -19.97
C VAL A 331 17.97 -10.41 -21.50
N PRO A 332 16.90 -9.97 -22.20
CA PRO A 332 16.88 -9.90 -23.64
C PRO A 332 18.04 -9.02 -24.15
N ALA A 333 18.71 -9.47 -25.22
CA ALA A 333 19.82 -8.74 -25.80
C ALA A 333 19.42 -7.27 -26.12
N PRO A 334 20.33 -6.30 -25.94
CA PRO A 334 20.05 -4.90 -26.23
C PRO A 334 19.53 -4.76 -27.68
N GLY A 335 18.27 -4.36 -27.83
CA GLY A 335 17.58 -4.22 -29.13
C GLY A 335 16.32 -5.07 -29.33
N SER A 336 16.03 -6.04 -28.46
CA SER A 336 14.84 -6.89 -28.59
C SER A 336 13.64 -6.49 -27.73
N GLN A 337 13.67 -5.32 -27.08
CA GLN A 337 12.47 -4.77 -26.43
C GLN A 337 11.56 -4.14 -27.48
N PRO A 338 10.25 -4.44 -27.48
CA PRO A 338 9.31 -3.74 -28.33
C PRO A 338 9.37 -2.25 -27.99
N ARG A 339 9.58 -1.41 -29.02
CA ARG A 339 9.51 0.05 -28.85
C ARG A 339 8.17 0.39 -28.19
N PRO A 340 8.13 1.25 -27.17
CA PRO A 340 6.87 1.75 -26.67
C PRO A 340 6.08 2.31 -27.86
N ILE A 341 4.83 1.88 -28.00
CA ILE A 341 3.91 2.42 -28.99
C ILE A 341 3.81 3.90 -28.68
N GLY A 342 4.56 4.72 -29.43
CA GLY A 342 4.47 6.16 -29.32
C GLY A 342 3.03 6.54 -29.61
N PHE A 343 2.39 7.22 -28.67
CA PHE A 343 1.20 7.98 -28.99
C PHE A 343 1.58 8.91 -30.14
N GLY A 344 1.06 8.60 -31.33
CA GLY A 344 1.21 9.44 -32.50
C GLY A 344 0.79 10.86 -32.11
N LYS A 345 1.57 11.84 -32.56
CA LYS A 345 1.18 13.25 -32.50
C LYS A 345 -0.25 13.36 -33.04
N LEU A 346 -1.18 13.77 -32.17
CA LEU A 346 -2.47 14.32 -32.57
C LEU A 346 -2.29 15.77 -32.98
#